data_AF-A0A923HPV0-F1
#
_entry.id   AF-A0A923HPV0-F1
#
_cell.length_a   1.000
_cell.length_b   1.000
_cell.length_c   1.000
_cell.angle_alpha   90.00
_cell.angle_beta   90.00
_cell.angle_gamma   90.00
#
_symmetry.space_group_name_H-M   'P 1'
#
loop_
_entity.id
_entity.type
_entity.pdbx_description
1 polymer ?
#
loop_
_entity_poly.entity_id
_entity_poly.type
_entity_poly.pdbx_seq_one_letter_code
_entity_poly.pdbx_strand_id
1 'polypeptide(L)'
;TNPTAIVESADASAQNLAPITGSFAVSDLDIGDTLTASVVGSPVVQLNGVNYTLPVGATALTAAGAFSVTPTTQTSNGGAGTAIAYTYDPAAANLDFLRAGQSLTITYQVKVNDGTADSAVQDVTFTITGANDAPVLTDTTNPTAIVEAADASAQNLA
;
A
#
# COMPACT_ATOMS: atom_id res chain seq x y z
N THR A 1 -10.22 13.57 5.74
CA THR A 1 -9.30 14.19 4.75
C THR A 1 -8.49 13.10 4.10
N ASN A 2 -8.10 13.23 2.83
CA ASN A 2 -7.18 12.25 2.26
C ASN A 2 -5.83 12.32 2.98
N PRO A 3 -5.19 11.17 3.25
CA PRO A 3 -3.87 11.14 3.84
C PRO A 3 -2.82 11.69 2.87
N THR A 4 -1.68 12.10 3.43
CA THR A 4 -0.51 12.46 2.65
C THR A 4 0.05 11.26 1.89
N ALA A 5 0.60 11.49 0.71
CA ALA A 5 1.26 10.45 -0.06
C ALA A 5 2.46 9.87 0.70
N ILE A 6 2.69 8.56 0.54
CA ILE A 6 3.91 7.90 1.00
C ILE A 6 4.82 7.64 -0.20
N VAL A 7 6.13 7.75 0.02
CA VAL A 7 7.16 7.37 -0.94
C VAL A 7 7.70 6.00 -0.53
N GLU A 8 7.80 5.06 -1.47
CA GLU A 8 8.44 3.77 -1.19
C GLU A 8 9.95 3.92 -0.97
N SER A 9 10.57 2.98 -0.24
CA SER A 9 12.03 3.02 -0.06
C SER A 9 12.73 2.61 -1.35
N ALA A 10 13.95 3.12 -1.55
CA ALA A 10 14.76 2.91 -2.75
C ALA A 10 15.62 1.63 -2.70
N ASP A 11 15.13 0.59 -2.02
CA ASP A 11 15.79 -0.71 -1.88
C ASP A 11 14.91 -1.84 -2.40
N ALA A 12 15.53 -2.89 -2.95
CA ALA A 12 14.82 -4.04 -3.53
C ALA A 12 14.29 -5.02 -2.46
N SER A 13 13.78 -4.49 -1.34
CA SER A 13 13.27 -5.26 -0.22
C SER A 13 11.79 -4.95 0.03
N ALA A 14 11.08 -5.91 0.65
CA ALA A 14 9.67 -5.72 0.98
C ALA A 14 9.51 -4.51 1.91
N GLN A 15 8.60 -3.62 1.57
CA GLN A 15 8.46 -2.34 2.26
C GLN A 15 7.56 -2.50 3.48
N ASN A 16 8.07 -2.06 4.63
CA ASN A 16 7.25 -1.90 5.83
C ASN A 16 6.69 -0.47 5.88
N LEU A 17 5.59 -0.24 5.17
CA LEU A 17 4.86 1.01 5.23
C LEU A 17 4.17 1.13 6.60
N ALA A 18 4.41 2.24 7.30
CA ALA A 18 3.73 2.50 8.56
C ALA A 18 2.21 2.65 8.34
N PRO A 19 1.37 2.18 9.27
CA PRO A 19 -0.08 2.36 9.18
C PRO A 19 -0.45 3.84 9.05
N ILE A 20 -1.36 4.12 8.12
CA ILE A 20 -1.89 5.45 7.85
C ILE A 20 -3.20 5.60 8.59
N THR A 21 -3.30 6.61 9.46
CA THR A 21 -4.53 6.92 10.18
C THR A 21 -5.13 8.23 9.71
N GLY A 22 -6.44 8.36 9.86
CA GLY A 22 -7.14 9.60 9.58
C GLY A 22 -8.60 9.53 10.01
N SER A 23 -9.38 10.51 9.60
CA SER A 23 -10.82 10.52 9.83
C SER A 23 -11.58 11.20 8.70
N PHE A 24 -12.85 10.84 8.58
CA PHE A 24 -13.84 11.60 7.84
C PHE A 24 -14.93 12.09 8.81
N ALA A 25 -15.62 13.15 8.42
CA ALA A 25 -16.64 13.78 9.23
C ALA A 25 -18.02 13.47 8.65
N VAL A 26 -18.95 13.09 9.51
CA VAL A 26 -20.36 12.91 9.17
C VAL A 26 -21.19 14.01 9.83
N SER A 27 -22.25 14.41 9.15
CA SER A 27 -23.27 15.30 9.70
C SER A 27 -24.58 14.54 9.81
N ASP A 28 -25.17 14.61 10.99
CA ASP A 28 -26.42 13.96 11.31
C ASP A 28 -27.16 14.87 12.29
N LEU A 29 -28.42 15.20 12.00
CA LEU A 29 -29.15 16.24 12.74
C LEU A 29 -29.85 15.67 13.99
N ASP A 30 -29.94 14.35 14.10
CA ASP A 30 -30.72 13.65 15.11
C ASP A 30 -29.80 13.19 16.25
N ILE A 31 -29.84 13.91 17.37
CA ILE A 31 -29.01 13.59 18.55
C ILE A 31 -29.35 12.19 19.05
N GLY A 32 -28.32 11.34 19.21
CA GLY A 32 -28.47 10.02 19.81
C GLY A 32 -28.55 8.87 18.81
N ASP A 33 -28.67 9.16 17.52
CA ASP A 33 -28.67 8.14 16.48
C ASP A 33 -27.34 7.39 16.41
N THR A 34 -27.40 6.11 16.03
CA THR A 34 -26.22 5.26 15.93
C THR A 34 -25.73 5.26 14.48
N LEU A 35 -24.70 6.05 14.24
CA LEU A 35 -24.02 6.14 12.96
C LEU A 35 -23.15 4.90 12.76
N THR A 36 -23.40 4.11 11.73
CA THR A 36 -22.65 2.89 11.40
C THR A 36 -21.89 3.06 10.10
N ALA A 37 -20.55 3.07 10.18
CA ALA A 37 -19.69 3.17 9.02
C ALA A 37 -19.38 1.81 8.41
N SER A 38 -19.37 1.74 7.08
CA SER A 38 -19.08 0.52 6.32
C SER A 38 -18.31 0.83 5.04
N VAL A 39 -17.48 -0.14 4.61
CA VAL A 39 -16.79 -0.11 3.31
C VAL A 39 -17.73 -0.67 2.24
N VAL A 40 -17.74 -0.03 1.08
CA VAL A 40 -18.56 -0.40 -0.07
C VAL A 40 -17.68 -1.10 -1.12
N GLY A 41 -18.02 -2.34 -1.43
CA GLY A 41 -17.38 -3.10 -2.50
C GLY A 41 -15.88 -3.36 -2.27
N SER A 42 -15.18 -3.64 -3.36
CA SER A 42 -13.72 -3.80 -3.39
C SER A 42 -13.04 -2.46 -3.66
N PRO A 43 -11.84 -2.22 -3.12
CA PRO A 43 -11.10 -0.99 -3.41
C PRO A 43 -10.73 -0.91 -4.90
N VAL A 44 -10.68 0.32 -5.41
CA VAL A 44 -10.22 0.59 -6.76
C VAL A 44 -8.72 0.86 -6.72
N VAL A 45 -7.95 0.14 -7.55
CA VAL A 45 -6.51 0.31 -7.68
C VAL A 45 -6.19 0.91 -9.04
N GLN A 46 -5.39 1.97 -9.04
CA GLN A 46 -4.93 2.62 -10.26
C GLN A 46 -3.44 2.89 -10.22
N LEU A 47 -2.77 2.71 -11.36
CA LEU A 47 -1.38 3.10 -11.59
C LEU A 47 -1.38 4.24 -12.60
N ASN A 48 -0.87 5.41 -12.19
CA ASN A 48 -0.89 6.64 -12.98
C ASN A 48 -2.31 7.00 -13.49
N GLY A 49 -3.33 6.76 -12.66
CA GLY A 49 -4.74 7.05 -12.98
C GLY A 49 -5.45 6.01 -13.87
N VAL A 50 -4.80 4.89 -14.19
CA VAL A 50 -5.39 3.80 -14.97
C VAL A 50 -5.60 2.58 -14.09
N ASN A 51 -6.75 1.92 -14.18
CA ASN A 51 -7.05 0.70 -13.43
C ASN A 51 -5.93 -0.34 -13.58
N TYR A 52 -5.47 -0.88 -12.45
CA TYR A 52 -4.30 -1.72 -12.40
C TYR A 52 -4.54 -2.96 -11.53
N THR A 53 -4.09 -4.11 -12.01
CA THR A 53 -4.12 -5.36 -11.24
C THR A 53 -2.81 -5.53 -10.51
N LEU A 54 -2.88 -5.66 -9.18
CA LEU A 54 -1.69 -5.81 -8.34
C LEU A 54 -0.94 -7.13 -8.62
N PRO A 55 0.40 -7.11 -8.67
CA PRO A 55 1.19 -8.33 -8.68
C PRO A 55 1.04 -9.08 -7.35
N VAL A 56 1.34 -10.38 -7.35
CA VAL A 56 1.15 -11.25 -6.18
C VAL A 56 1.80 -10.71 -4.90
N GLY A 57 3.00 -10.13 -5.02
CA GLY A 57 3.75 -9.54 -3.90
C GLY A 57 3.15 -8.26 -3.31
N ALA A 58 2.21 -7.62 -4.02
CA ALA A 58 1.57 -6.36 -3.61
C ALA A 58 0.09 -6.54 -3.20
N THR A 59 -0.43 -7.78 -3.20
CA THR A 59 -1.86 -8.05 -2.90
C THR A 59 -2.28 -7.65 -1.48
N ALA A 60 -1.32 -7.53 -0.56
CA ALA A 60 -1.53 -7.02 0.79
C ALA A 60 -2.14 -5.61 0.82
N LEU A 61 -1.86 -4.77 -0.20
CA LEU A 61 -2.42 -3.42 -0.34
C LEU A 61 -3.95 -3.38 -0.39
N THR A 62 -4.59 -4.50 -0.74
CA THR A 62 -6.06 -4.62 -0.85
C THR A 62 -6.62 -5.79 -0.04
N ALA A 63 -5.81 -6.40 0.83
CA ALA A 63 -6.24 -7.56 1.62
C ALA A 63 -7.38 -7.19 2.60
N ALA A 64 -8.19 -8.18 2.97
CA ALA A 64 -9.18 -7.99 4.02
C ALA A 64 -8.46 -7.61 5.33
N GLY A 65 -8.82 -6.45 5.88
CA GLY A 65 -8.16 -5.88 7.06
C GLY A 65 -7.10 -4.81 6.76
N ALA A 66 -6.69 -4.65 5.50
CA ALA A 66 -5.78 -3.57 5.12
C ALA A 66 -6.39 -2.19 5.35
N PHE A 67 -7.72 -2.06 5.25
CA PHE A 67 -8.45 -0.85 5.64
C PHE A 67 -9.50 -1.19 6.70
N SER A 68 -9.58 -0.36 7.73
CA SER A 68 -10.56 -0.50 8.80
C SER A 68 -11.08 0.87 9.25
N VAL A 69 -12.31 0.88 9.75
CA VAL A 69 -12.94 2.04 10.37
C VAL A 69 -13.17 1.70 11.84
N THR A 70 -12.61 2.50 12.75
CA THR A 70 -12.66 2.23 14.18
C THR A 70 -12.90 3.53 14.96
N PRO A 71 -13.95 3.63 15.80
CA PRO A 71 -15.02 2.63 15.96
C PRO A 71 -15.89 2.53 14.69
N THR A 72 -16.51 1.36 14.47
CA THR A 72 -17.45 1.17 13.37
C THR A 72 -18.79 1.85 13.61
N THR A 73 -19.10 2.17 14.87
CA THR A 73 -20.27 2.94 15.26
C THR A 73 -19.90 4.18 16.06
N GLN A 74 -20.65 5.25 15.87
CA GLN A 74 -20.54 6.51 16.63
C GLN A 74 -21.94 7.05 16.94
N THR A 75 -22.12 7.66 18.10
CA THR A 75 -23.36 8.35 18.43
C THR A 75 -23.38 9.73 17.79
N SER A 76 -24.45 10.05 17.08
CA SER A 76 -24.67 11.38 16.51
C SER A 76 -24.76 12.44 17.61
N ASN A 77 -24.10 13.57 17.39
CA ASN A 77 -24.18 14.75 18.24
C ASN A 77 -25.29 15.73 17.80
N GLY A 78 -26.13 15.34 16.83
CA GLY A 78 -27.18 16.17 16.22
C GLY A 78 -26.68 17.41 15.50
N GLY A 79 -25.47 17.35 14.97
CA GLY A 79 -24.88 18.40 14.19
C GLY A 79 -23.90 17.89 13.14
N ALA A 80 -23.16 18.83 12.56
CA ALA A 80 -22.08 18.51 11.66
C ALA A 80 -20.82 18.09 12.43
N GLY A 81 -20.02 17.21 11.84
CA GLY A 81 -18.63 17.04 12.25
C GLY A 81 -18.35 15.85 13.17
N THR A 82 -19.27 14.90 13.32
CA THR A 82 -18.98 13.64 14.04
C THR A 82 -17.86 12.92 13.28
N ALA A 83 -16.68 12.89 13.87
CA ALA A 83 -15.49 12.29 13.27
C ALA A 83 -15.53 10.76 13.46
N ILE A 84 -15.31 10.04 12.35
CA ILE A 84 -15.15 8.60 12.32
C ILE A 84 -13.74 8.33 11.82
N ALA A 85 -12.95 7.65 12.65
CA ALA A 85 -11.54 7.38 12.36
C ALA A 85 -11.37 6.11 11.51
N TYR A 86 -10.33 6.10 10.69
CA TYR A 86 -9.93 4.97 9.88
C TYR A 86 -8.43 4.71 10.00
N THR A 87 -8.06 3.47 9.72
CA THR A 87 -6.68 3.01 9.60
C THR A 87 -6.52 2.24 8.31
N TYR A 88 -5.48 2.57 7.55
CA TYR A 88 -4.99 1.78 6.43
C TYR A 88 -3.61 1.22 6.77
N ASP A 89 -3.55 -0.10 6.91
CA ASP A 89 -2.34 -0.86 7.09
C ASP A 89 -2.10 -1.71 5.83
N PRO A 90 -1.25 -1.26 4.90
CA PRO A 90 -0.89 -2.03 3.71
C PRO A 90 -0.08 -3.30 4.01
N ALA A 91 0.25 -3.57 5.29
CA ALA A 91 1.20 -4.59 5.74
C ALA A 91 2.54 -4.52 4.97
N ALA A 92 3.37 -5.55 5.07
CA ALA A 92 4.59 -5.68 4.29
C ALA A 92 4.26 -6.02 2.82
N ALA A 93 3.88 -5.02 2.04
CA ALA A 93 3.72 -5.14 0.58
C ALA A 93 5.08 -5.05 -0.12
N ASN A 94 5.33 -5.91 -1.10
CA ASN A 94 6.45 -5.72 -2.03
C ASN A 94 6.04 -4.68 -3.07
N LEU A 95 6.80 -3.58 -3.14
CA LEU A 95 6.51 -2.44 -4.00
C LEU A 95 7.50 -2.28 -5.16
N ASP A 96 8.50 -3.16 -5.28
CA ASP A 96 9.60 -3.14 -6.27
C ASP A 96 9.11 -3.12 -7.74
N PHE A 97 7.81 -3.35 -7.97
CA PHE A 97 7.20 -3.21 -9.29
C PHE A 97 6.93 -1.75 -9.69
N LEU A 98 6.86 -0.84 -8.72
CA LEU A 98 6.69 0.59 -8.95
C LEU A 98 8.03 1.17 -9.39
N ARG A 99 8.00 1.89 -10.50
CA ARG A 99 9.17 2.61 -11.01
C ARG A 99 9.18 4.00 -10.43
N ALA A 100 10.37 4.60 -10.38
CA ALA A 100 10.56 6.00 -10.03
C ALA A 100 9.56 6.92 -10.75
N GLY A 101 8.80 7.68 -9.96
CA GLY A 101 7.80 8.63 -10.45
C GLY A 101 6.47 8.02 -10.87
N GLN A 102 6.27 6.71 -10.77
CA GLN A 102 4.94 6.11 -10.87
C GLN A 102 4.13 6.39 -9.60
N SER A 103 2.82 6.53 -9.75
CA SER A 103 1.89 6.77 -8.65
C SER A 103 0.84 5.67 -8.61
N LEU A 104 0.85 4.89 -7.53
CA LEU A 104 -0.16 3.88 -7.24
C LEU A 104 -1.19 4.47 -6.28
N THR A 105 -2.46 4.44 -6.66
CA THR A 105 -3.56 4.92 -5.82
C THR A 105 -4.50 3.78 -5.47
N ILE A 106 -4.83 3.64 -4.18
CA ILE A 106 -5.80 2.70 -3.64
C ILE A 106 -6.95 3.52 -3.07
N THR A 107 -8.15 3.35 -3.62
CA THR A 107 -9.35 4.08 -3.19
C THR A 107 -10.34 3.14 -2.54
N TYR A 108 -10.65 3.40 -1.27
CA TYR A 108 -11.72 2.75 -0.53
C TYR A 108 -12.96 3.63 -0.55
N GLN A 109 -14.10 3.04 -0.87
CA GLN A 109 -15.40 3.70 -0.78
C GLN A 109 -16.02 3.41 0.57
N VAL A 110 -16.42 4.45 1.29
CA VAL A 110 -17.08 4.32 2.60
C VAL A 110 -18.45 4.99 2.57
N LYS A 111 -19.39 4.43 3.33
CA LYS A 111 -20.68 5.06 3.61
C LYS A 111 -21.01 4.91 5.08
N VAL A 112 -21.87 5.80 5.57
CA VAL A 112 -22.40 5.78 6.93
C VAL A 112 -23.92 5.68 6.90
N ASN A 113 -24.48 4.82 7.75
CA ASN A 113 -25.91 4.63 7.93
C ASN A 113 -26.31 5.14 9.33
N ASP A 114 -27.37 5.93 9.45
CA ASP A 114 -27.85 6.47 10.73
C ASP A 114 -28.82 5.54 11.49
N GLY A 115 -29.15 4.38 10.90
CA GLY A 115 -30.18 3.46 11.36
C GLY A 115 -31.43 3.46 10.48
N THR A 116 -31.60 4.48 9.64
CA THR A 116 -32.74 4.66 8.73
C THR A 116 -32.29 4.77 7.27
N ALA A 117 -31.25 5.55 6.99
CA ALA A 117 -30.79 5.87 5.65
C ALA A 117 -29.26 5.80 5.51
N ASP A 118 -28.81 5.51 4.29
CA ASP A 118 -27.40 5.60 3.92
C ASP A 118 -27.06 7.03 3.48
N SER A 119 -25.89 7.51 3.91
CA SER A 119 -25.24 8.69 3.35
C SER A 119 -24.71 8.44 1.93
N ALA A 120 -24.29 9.53 1.27
CA ALA A 120 -23.52 9.44 0.04
C ALA A 120 -22.20 8.69 0.27
N VAL A 121 -21.74 7.99 -0.76
CA VAL A 121 -20.44 7.32 -0.74
C VAL A 121 -19.32 8.35 -0.75
N GLN A 122 -18.33 8.16 0.11
CA GLN A 122 -17.13 8.96 0.19
C GLN A 122 -15.90 8.12 -0.17
N ASP A 123 -15.05 8.66 -1.04
CA ASP A 123 -13.77 8.06 -1.38
C ASP A 123 -12.71 8.43 -0.32
N VAL A 124 -11.94 7.44 0.12
CA VAL A 124 -10.72 7.57 0.90
C VAL A 124 -9.57 7.03 0.05
N THR A 125 -8.71 7.93 -0.42
CA THR A 125 -7.66 7.60 -1.39
C THR A 125 -6.27 7.63 -0.75
N PHE A 126 -5.56 6.52 -0.86
CA PHE A 126 -4.17 6.36 -0.46
C PHE A 126 -3.27 6.41 -1.69
N THR A 127 -2.18 7.18 -1.63
CA THR A 127 -1.24 7.33 -2.74
C THR A 127 0.15 6.89 -2.32
N ILE A 128 0.75 5.99 -3.12
CA ILE A 128 2.12 5.51 -2.98
C ILE A 128 2.88 5.96 -4.22
N THR A 129 4.03 6.61 -4.02
CA THR A 129 4.90 7.07 -5.11
C THR A 129 6.13 6.18 -5.21
N GLY A 130 6.39 5.70 -6.43
CA GLY A 130 7.52 4.85 -6.73
C GLY A 130 8.87 5.57 -6.67
N ALA A 131 9.90 4.88 -6.21
CA ALA A 131 11.29 5.30 -6.13
C ALA A 131 12.16 4.51 -7.13
N ASN A 132 13.43 4.89 -7.27
CA ASN A 132 14.38 4.09 -8.05
C ASN A 132 15.18 3.20 -7.11
N ASP A 133 15.04 1.88 -7.25
CA ASP A 133 15.79 0.94 -6.43
C ASP A 133 17.26 0.82 -6.89
N ALA A 134 18.16 0.69 -5.92
CA ALA A 134 19.55 0.37 -6.20
C ALA A 134 19.68 -1.09 -6.71
N PRO A 135 20.53 -1.35 -7.72
CA PRO A 135 20.75 -2.72 -8.20
C PRO A 135 21.38 -3.57 -7.08
N VAL A 136 20.85 -4.76 -6.86
CA VAL A 136 21.39 -5.75 -5.92
C VAL A 136 22.09 -6.86 -6.71
N LEU A 137 23.36 -7.12 -6.37
CA LEU A 137 24.15 -8.18 -6.98
C LEU A 137 24.00 -9.46 -6.14
N THR A 138 23.31 -10.47 -6.69
CA THR A 138 22.91 -11.68 -5.93
C THR A 138 23.75 -12.92 -6.24
N ASP A 139 24.63 -12.85 -7.25
CA ASP A 139 25.50 -13.95 -7.65
C ASP A 139 26.94 -13.46 -7.84
N THR A 140 27.73 -13.53 -6.78
CA THR A 140 29.20 -13.51 -6.89
C THR A 140 29.74 -14.91 -6.63
N THR A 141 29.60 -15.81 -7.59
CA THR A 141 30.55 -16.92 -7.68
C THR A 141 31.89 -16.32 -8.11
N ASN A 142 32.79 -16.11 -7.14
CA ASN A 142 34.15 -15.68 -7.44
C ASN A 142 34.76 -16.76 -8.35
N PRO A 143 35.28 -16.43 -9.54
CA PRO A 143 35.91 -17.44 -10.38
C PRO A 143 37.04 -18.11 -9.59
N THR A 144 37.10 -19.43 -9.65
CA THR A 144 38.20 -20.21 -9.05
C THR A 144 39.52 -19.75 -9.64
N ALA A 145 40.57 -19.65 -8.80
CA ALA A 145 41.90 -19.28 -9.27
C ALA A 145 42.34 -20.19 -10.42
N ILE A 146 42.79 -19.58 -11.53
CA ILE A 146 43.41 -20.32 -12.62
C ILE A 146 44.82 -20.70 -12.15
N VAL A 147 45.07 -22.00 -12.00
CA VAL A 147 46.42 -22.52 -11.77
C VAL A 147 47.09 -22.63 -13.14
N GLU A 148 48.18 -21.89 -13.37
CA GLU A 148 49.00 -22.06 -14.56
C GLU A 148 49.51 -23.51 -14.61
N ALA A 149 49.33 -24.19 -15.75
CA ALA A 149 49.85 -25.54 -15.92
C ALA A 149 51.40 -25.47 -15.94
N ALA A 150 52.03 -26.13 -14.98
CA ALA A 150 53.48 -26.29 -14.96
C ALA A 150 53.89 -27.38 -15.96
N ASP A 151 53.87 -27.10 -17.27
CA ASP A 151 54.55 -27.92 -18.26
C ASP A 151 55.87 -27.27 -18.72
N ALA A 152 56.75 -27.00 -17.76
CA ALA A 152 58.18 -26.98 -18.06
C ALA A 152 58.69 -28.40 -18.35
N SER A 153 58.11 -29.11 -19.32
CA SER A 153 58.77 -30.28 -19.90
C SER A 153 59.75 -29.76 -20.95
N ALA A 154 61.03 -29.88 -20.62
CA ALA A 154 62.10 -29.63 -21.58
C ALA A 154 61.86 -30.53 -22.81
N GLN A 155 61.70 -29.91 -23.97
CA GLN A 155 61.70 -30.60 -25.26
C GLN A 155 63.04 -31.32 -25.39
N ASN A 156 63.03 -32.66 -25.35
CA ASN A 156 64.22 -33.40 -25.75
C ASN A 156 64.42 -33.17 -27.25
N LEU A 157 65.46 -32.44 -27.63
CA LEU A 157 65.84 -32.28 -29.02
C LEU A 157 66.41 -33.62 -29.48
N ALA A 158 65.82 -34.18 -30.55
CA ALA A 158 66.22 -35.46 -31.15
C ALA A 158 67.71 -35.53 -31.47
#